data_AF-A0AAU6EG10-F1
#
_entry.id   AF-A0AAU6EG10-F1
#
_cell.length_a   1.000
_cell.length_b   1.000
_cell.length_c   1.000
_cell.angle_alpha   90.00
_cell.angle_beta   90.00
_cell.angle_gamma   90.00
#
_symmetry.space_group_name_H-M   'P 1'
#
loop_
_entity.id
_entity.type
_entity.pdbx_description
1 polymer ?
#
loop_
_entity_poly.entity_id
_entity_poly.type
_entity_poly.pdbx_seq_one_letter_code
_entity_poly.pdbx_strand_id
1 'polypeptide(L)'
;MTLALAVEKDELVVDVPEHPPVRLPLAGEGRASTLLIFGYPGRGRTRYGLAVLDESGLVMLEAPGSRSKRAVKTFAADNGLEFEFRAFETPQLARVALARRSPRWRAVTWRRAPAPLPRLRVPGARSLRPPLSSPKVWWREQLLYVLMWAVLAYGAVFVALVLLNLTETRADVTRGMGPLGIAALVLAALTVAGAVVVVGVGRRRSRNQTAQGRVLRREGQPHCRLVVVHGRLLLETARRTRELDASELMLYSAESGVAGLLVGGELFHLPGRWDAVEVERFATGNGLGLTVRALTRDEYLDLTTRAKDAVP
;
A
#
# COMPACT_ATOMS: atom_id res chain seq x y z
N MET A 1 -4.35 24.98 -14.22
CA MET A 1 -5.38 24.01 -14.61
C MET A 1 -6.64 24.33 -13.81
N THR A 2 -7.72 24.60 -14.52
CA THR A 2 -8.99 25.06 -13.96
C THR A 2 -10.02 23.98 -14.25
N LEU A 3 -10.67 23.46 -13.22
CA LEU A 3 -11.81 22.56 -13.37
C LEU A 3 -13.00 23.30 -14.00
N ALA A 4 -13.81 22.62 -14.80
CA ALA A 4 -15.06 23.17 -15.32
C ALA A 4 -16.29 22.58 -14.61
N LEU A 5 -17.31 23.41 -14.43
CA LEU A 5 -18.59 23.02 -13.85
C LEU A 5 -19.67 23.39 -14.85
N ALA A 6 -20.58 22.46 -15.11
CA ALA A 6 -21.77 22.65 -15.93
C ALA A 6 -22.94 21.86 -15.31
N VAL A 7 -24.16 22.22 -15.68
CA VAL A 7 -25.36 21.44 -15.37
C VAL A 7 -25.95 20.93 -16.68
N GLU A 8 -26.14 19.62 -16.79
CA GLU A 8 -26.72 18.95 -17.94
C GLU A 8 -27.77 17.96 -17.46
N LYS A 9 -29.04 18.10 -17.91
CA LYS A 9 -30.11 17.11 -17.64
C LYS A 9 -30.22 16.72 -16.16
N ASP A 10 -30.28 17.70 -15.27
CA ASP A 10 -30.34 17.52 -13.81
C ASP A 10 -29.11 16.82 -13.20
N GLU A 11 -27.98 16.86 -13.89
CA GLU A 11 -26.69 16.41 -13.37
C GLU A 11 -25.69 17.56 -13.30
N LEU A 12 -24.96 17.65 -12.20
CA LEU A 12 -23.75 18.44 -12.09
C LEU A 12 -22.62 17.69 -12.79
N VAL A 13 -22.13 18.27 -13.87
CA VAL A 13 -20.98 17.78 -14.63
C VAL A 13 -19.74 18.52 -14.16
N VAL A 14 -18.80 17.78 -13.59
CA VAL A 14 -17.48 18.29 -13.18
C VAL A 14 -16.43 17.76 -14.14
N ASP A 15 -15.93 18.66 -14.98
CA ASP A 15 -14.84 18.36 -15.91
C ASP A 15 -13.49 18.61 -15.22
N VAL A 16 -12.75 17.52 -15.06
CA VAL A 16 -11.42 17.51 -14.45
C VAL A 16 -10.44 17.12 -15.55
N PRO A 17 -9.57 18.04 -16.04
CA PRO A 17 -8.53 17.73 -17.02
C PRO A 17 -7.84 16.39 -16.79
N GLU A 18 -7.65 15.63 -17.87
CA GLU A 18 -7.04 14.29 -17.89
C GLU A 18 -7.89 13.16 -17.25
N HIS A 19 -9.14 13.44 -16.86
CA HIS A 19 -10.09 12.44 -16.37
C HIS A 19 -11.43 12.50 -17.12
N PRO A 20 -12.17 11.37 -17.22
CA PRO A 20 -13.55 11.39 -17.66
C PRO A 20 -14.39 12.34 -16.79
N PRO A 21 -15.33 13.11 -17.37
CA PRO A 21 -16.22 13.98 -16.61
C PRO A 21 -16.97 13.20 -15.53
N VAL A 22 -17.02 13.76 -14.32
CA VAL A 22 -17.79 13.18 -13.23
C VAL A 22 -19.18 13.80 -13.24
N ARG A 23 -20.20 12.94 -13.32
CA ARG A 23 -21.62 13.32 -13.29
C ARG A 23 -22.19 13.01 -11.90
N LEU A 24 -22.79 14.01 -11.27
CA LEU A 24 -23.41 13.90 -9.95
C LEU A 24 -24.88 14.33 -10.04
N PRO A 25 -25.83 13.57 -9.47
CA PRO A 25 -27.24 13.92 -9.56
C PRO A 25 -27.55 15.24 -8.84
N LEU A 26 -28.41 16.09 -9.39
CA LEU A 26 -28.95 17.30 -8.73
C LEU A 26 -30.36 17.10 -8.18
N ALA A 27 -30.97 15.93 -8.39
CA ALA A 27 -32.28 15.55 -7.90
C ALA A 27 -32.28 14.14 -7.30
N GLY A 28 -33.24 13.86 -6.41
CA GLY A 28 -33.37 12.57 -5.74
C GLY A 28 -32.46 12.37 -4.53
N GLU A 29 -32.51 11.18 -3.95
CA GLU A 29 -31.73 10.83 -2.76
C GLU A 29 -30.22 10.82 -3.06
N GLY A 30 -29.44 11.53 -2.23
CA GLY A 30 -28.00 11.64 -2.43
C GLY A 30 -27.59 12.60 -3.55
N ARG A 31 -28.44 13.58 -3.87
CA ARG A 31 -28.10 14.66 -4.80
C ARG A 31 -26.97 15.55 -4.28
N ALA A 32 -26.21 16.12 -5.19
CA ALA A 32 -25.28 17.20 -4.91
C ALA A 32 -26.06 18.43 -4.44
N SER A 33 -25.69 18.95 -3.27
CA SER A 33 -26.35 20.09 -2.64
C SER A 33 -25.40 21.26 -2.42
N THR A 34 -24.12 21.00 -2.16
CA THR A 34 -23.19 22.03 -1.67
C THR A 34 -21.86 21.97 -2.42
N LEU A 35 -21.39 23.13 -2.87
CA LEU A 35 -20.04 23.33 -3.40
C LEU A 35 -19.14 23.90 -2.31
N LEU A 36 -18.18 23.10 -1.85
CA LEU A 36 -17.18 23.49 -0.86
C LEU A 36 -15.85 23.84 -1.55
N ILE A 37 -15.47 25.12 -1.52
CA ILE A 37 -14.07 25.48 -1.78
C ILE A 37 -13.28 25.32 -0.48
N PHE A 38 -12.22 24.53 -0.55
CA PHE A 38 -11.26 24.44 0.54
C PHE A 38 -9.88 24.96 0.15
N GLY A 39 -9.17 25.57 1.09
CA GLY A 39 -7.80 26.06 0.92
C GLY A 39 -6.88 25.60 2.03
N TYR A 40 -5.60 25.40 1.74
CA TYR A 40 -4.56 25.14 2.76
C TYR A 40 -3.18 25.61 2.26
N PRO A 41 -2.23 25.91 3.16
CA PRO A 41 -0.89 26.35 2.75
C PRO A 41 -0.14 25.24 2.01
N GLY A 42 0.48 25.60 0.89
CA GLY A 42 1.42 24.79 0.13
C GLY A 42 2.77 25.49 -0.03
N ARG A 43 3.70 24.88 -0.78
CA ARG A 43 5.01 25.49 -1.07
C ARG A 43 4.83 26.82 -1.82
N GLY A 44 5.01 27.94 -1.12
CA GLY A 44 4.99 29.31 -1.66
C GLY A 44 3.62 29.87 -2.02
N ARG A 45 2.52 29.12 -1.84
CA ARG A 45 1.15 29.59 -2.11
C ARG A 45 0.10 28.70 -1.45
N THR A 46 -1.07 29.28 -1.15
CA THR A 46 -2.27 28.53 -0.77
C THR A 46 -2.72 27.66 -1.95
N ARG A 47 -2.97 26.38 -1.68
CA ARG A 47 -3.58 25.45 -2.63
C ARG A 47 -5.07 25.43 -2.36
N TYR A 48 -5.85 25.54 -3.43
CA TYR A 48 -7.30 25.41 -3.38
C TYR A 48 -7.74 24.11 -4.05
N GLY A 49 -8.86 23.58 -3.58
CA GLY A 49 -9.60 22.49 -4.19
C GLY A 49 -11.10 22.75 -4.10
N LEU A 50 -11.86 21.95 -4.83
CA LEU A 50 -13.31 21.93 -4.79
C LEU A 50 -13.77 20.56 -4.31
N ALA A 51 -14.68 20.54 -3.36
CA ALA A 51 -15.44 19.36 -2.99
C ALA A 51 -16.92 19.59 -3.33
N VAL A 52 -17.58 18.55 -3.81
CA VAL A 52 -19.03 18.51 -3.96
C VAL A 52 -19.59 17.64 -2.85
N LEU A 53 -20.53 18.18 -2.09
CA LEU A 53 -21.20 17.49 -1.00
C LEU A 53 -22.64 17.15 -1.36
N ASP A 54 -23.14 16.05 -0.82
CA ASP A 54 -24.56 15.74 -0.81
C ASP A 54 -25.32 16.48 0.31
N GLU A 55 -26.64 16.31 0.34
CA GLU A 55 -27.53 16.93 1.34
C GLU A 55 -27.19 16.57 2.79
N SER A 56 -26.49 15.46 3.02
CA SER A 56 -26.02 15.04 4.34
C SER A 56 -24.66 15.63 4.70
N GLY A 57 -24.10 16.47 3.83
CA GLY A 57 -22.78 17.08 3.97
C GLY A 57 -21.64 16.12 3.64
N LEU A 58 -21.91 15.01 2.94
CA LEU A 58 -20.92 14.00 2.61
C LEU A 58 -20.26 14.29 1.26
N VAL A 59 -18.94 14.18 1.18
CA VAL A 59 -18.15 14.40 -0.02
C VAL A 59 -18.46 13.30 -1.04
N MET A 60 -19.05 13.73 -2.15
CA MET A 60 -19.27 12.93 -3.35
C MET A 60 -18.04 12.94 -4.25
N LEU A 61 -17.43 14.12 -4.39
CA LEU A 61 -16.27 14.37 -5.24
C LEU A 61 -15.29 15.31 -4.55
N GLU A 62 -13.99 14.98 -4.59
CA GLU A 62 -12.91 15.94 -4.34
C GLU A 62 -12.13 16.12 -5.63
N ALA A 63 -12.05 17.36 -6.12
CA ALA A 63 -11.24 17.74 -7.26
C ALA A 63 -10.18 18.77 -6.81
N PRO A 64 -8.89 18.47 -6.95
CA PRO A 64 -7.85 19.48 -6.81
C PRO A 64 -8.03 20.54 -7.90
N GLY A 65 -7.60 21.78 -7.67
CA GLY A 65 -7.66 22.85 -8.68
C GLY A 65 -8.32 24.13 -8.19
N SER A 66 -8.00 25.21 -8.88
CA SER A 66 -8.42 26.56 -8.50
C SER A 66 -9.43 27.11 -9.50
N ARG A 67 -10.71 27.16 -9.12
CA ARG A 67 -11.63 28.17 -9.64
C ARG A 67 -11.62 29.37 -8.70
N SER A 68 -11.95 30.55 -9.22
CA SER A 68 -12.10 31.72 -8.36
C SER A 68 -13.27 31.50 -7.39
N LYS A 69 -13.09 31.91 -6.13
CA LYS A 69 -14.13 31.83 -5.10
C LYS A 69 -15.45 32.44 -5.58
N ARG A 70 -15.35 33.58 -6.27
CA ARG A 70 -16.48 34.30 -6.84
C ARG A 70 -17.20 33.48 -7.91
N ALA A 71 -16.48 32.87 -8.84
CA ALA A 71 -17.11 32.09 -9.91
C ALA A 71 -17.85 30.85 -9.39
N VAL A 72 -17.29 30.16 -8.39
CA VAL A 72 -17.98 28.99 -7.78
C VAL A 72 -19.19 29.45 -6.97
N LYS A 73 -19.09 30.54 -6.22
CA LYS A 73 -20.23 31.10 -5.48
C LYS A 73 -21.37 31.50 -6.42
N THR A 74 -21.06 32.18 -7.52
CA THR A 74 -22.06 32.56 -8.54
C THR A 74 -22.67 31.31 -9.17
N PHE A 75 -21.84 30.36 -9.62
CA PHE A 75 -22.34 29.10 -10.18
C PHE A 75 -23.24 28.33 -9.20
N ALA A 76 -22.89 28.28 -7.91
CA ALA A 76 -23.72 27.63 -6.90
C ALA A 76 -25.09 28.31 -6.79
N ALA A 77 -25.12 29.64 -6.66
CA ALA A 77 -26.35 30.41 -6.58
C ALA A 77 -27.25 30.23 -7.82
N ASP A 78 -26.66 30.26 -9.02
CA ASP A 78 -27.38 30.14 -10.29
C ASP A 78 -28.04 28.76 -10.47
N ASN A 79 -27.56 27.73 -9.75
CA ASN A 79 -28.02 26.35 -9.87
C ASN A 79 -28.67 25.82 -8.58
N GLY A 80 -29.04 26.70 -7.64
CA GLY A 80 -29.71 26.31 -6.39
C GLY A 80 -28.86 25.44 -5.46
N LEU A 81 -27.53 25.57 -5.53
CA LEU A 81 -26.57 24.89 -4.65
C LEU A 81 -26.11 25.83 -3.54
N GLU A 82 -25.83 25.25 -2.38
CA GLU A 82 -25.15 25.96 -1.30
C GLU A 82 -23.67 26.16 -1.62
N PHE A 83 -23.09 27.23 -1.07
CA PHE A 83 -21.68 27.53 -1.23
C PHE A 83 -20.99 27.62 0.14
N GLU A 84 -20.02 26.75 0.39
CA GLU A 84 -19.16 26.76 1.57
C GLU A 84 -17.72 27.16 1.17
N PHE A 85 -17.08 27.99 1.98
CA PHE A 85 -15.65 28.25 1.85
C PHE A 85 -14.95 27.96 3.18
N ARG A 86 -13.89 27.15 3.13
CA ARG A 86 -13.11 26.80 4.31
C ARG A 86 -11.62 26.89 4.06
N ALA A 87 -10.93 27.67 4.89
CA ALA A 87 -9.48 27.68 4.92
C ALA A 87 -8.99 26.80 6.08
N PHE A 88 -8.03 25.95 5.80
CA PHE A 88 -7.38 25.08 6.77
C PHE A 88 -5.95 25.52 6.99
N GLU A 89 -5.51 25.46 8.25
CA GLU A 89 -4.15 25.83 8.64
C GLU A 89 -3.10 24.90 8.05
N THR A 90 -3.44 23.63 7.85
CA THR A 90 -2.52 22.62 7.33
C THR A 90 -3.18 21.72 6.28
N PRO A 91 -2.40 21.18 5.34
CA PRO A 91 -2.91 20.21 4.38
C PRO A 91 -3.42 18.92 5.03
N GLN A 92 -2.91 18.55 6.21
CA GLN A 92 -3.36 17.41 7.01
C GLN A 92 -4.79 17.63 7.51
N LEU A 93 -5.04 18.79 8.14
CA LEU A 93 -6.37 19.14 8.64
C LEU A 93 -7.41 19.17 7.53
N ALA A 94 -7.06 19.71 6.35
CA ALA A 94 -7.93 19.67 5.18
C ALA A 94 -8.29 18.22 4.78
N ARG A 95 -7.30 17.33 4.71
CA ARG A 95 -7.53 15.92 4.35
C ARG A 95 -8.39 15.19 5.37
N VAL A 96 -8.12 15.38 6.67
CA VAL A 96 -8.92 14.78 7.74
C VAL A 96 -10.35 15.31 7.66
N ALA A 97 -10.55 16.62 7.59
CA ALA A 97 -11.87 17.23 7.53
C ALA A 97 -12.69 16.77 6.30
N LEU A 98 -12.03 16.58 5.15
CA LEU A 98 -12.68 16.02 3.96
C LEU A 98 -12.97 14.53 4.17
N ALA A 99 -12.00 13.73 4.59
CA ALA A 99 -12.16 12.28 4.82
C ALA A 99 -13.31 11.95 5.79
N ARG A 100 -13.49 12.78 6.81
CA ARG A 100 -14.62 12.70 7.76
C ARG A 100 -15.98 12.72 7.06
N ARG A 101 -16.07 13.46 5.96
CA ARG A 101 -17.28 13.59 5.16
C ARG A 101 -17.35 12.55 4.03
N SER A 102 -16.41 11.60 3.89
CA SER A 102 -16.20 10.86 2.63
C SER A 102 -16.57 9.36 2.63
N PRO A 103 -17.83 8.93 2.83
CA PRO A 103 -18.20 7.51 2.82
C PRO A 103 -18.43 6.91 1.42
N ARG A 104 -18.92 7.68 0.44
CA ARG A 104 -19.22 7.24 -0.94
C ARG A 104 -18.22 7.76 -1.98
N TRP A 105 -17.04 8.10 -1.51
CA TRP A 105 -16.28 9.14 -2.15
C TRP A 105 -15.47 8.68 -3.36
N ARG A 106 -15.54 9.51 -4.41
CA ARG A 106 -14.68 9.41 -5.59
C ARG A 106 -13.67 10.55 -5.57
N ALA A 107 -12.42 10.25 -5.24
CA ALA A 107 -11.32 11.19 -5.36
C ALA A 107 -10.84 11.22 -6.82
N VAL A 108 -10.89 12.38 -7.48
CA VAL A 108 -10.22 12.55 -8.77
C VAL A 108 -8.88 13.22 -8.51
N THR A 109 -7.78 12.56 -8.88
CA THR A 109 -6.44 13.09 -8.61
C THR A 109 -5.72 13.38 -9.91
N TRP A 110 -5.19 14.60 -10.10
CA TRP A 110 -4.41 15.06 -11.27
C TRP A 110 -3.19 14.20 -11.68
N ARG A 111 -2.92 13.07 -11.03
CA ARG A 111 -1.69 12.31 -11.26
C ARG A 111 -2.03 10.94 -11.83
N ARG A 112 -1.32 10.60 -12.91
CA ARG A 112 -1.23 9.24 -13.44
C ARG A 112 -0.93 8.26 -12.31
N ALA A 113 -1.42 7.03 -12.47
CA ALA A 113 -1.09 5.91 -11.61
C ALA A 113 0.41 5.94 -11.24
N PRO A 114 0.78 5.75 -9.96
CA PRO A 114 2.18 5.64 -9.61
C PRO A 114 2.78 4.53 -10.47
N ALA A 115 3.92 4.80 -11.11
CA ALA A 115 4.59 3.79 -11.92
C ALA A 115 4.78 2.54 -11.05
N PRO A 116 4.51 1.32 -11.56
CA PRO A 116 4.80 0.12 -10.81
C PRO A 116 6.28 0.20 -10.41
N LEU A 117 6.55 0.09 -9.10
CA LEU A 117 7.92 0.15 -8.60
C LEU A 117 8.79 -0.79 -9.45
N PRO A 118 10.02 -0.39 -9.81
CA PRO A 118 10.98 -1.36 -10.31
C PRO A 118 11.00 -2.47 -9.27
N ARG A 119 10.69 -3.69 -9.70
CA ARG A 119 10.82 -4.87 -8.84
C ARG A 119 12.22 -4.78 -8.27
N LEU A 120 12.35 -4.41 -6.98
CA LEU A 120 13.64 -4.29 -6.32
C LEU A 120 14.23 -5.71 -6.31
N ARG A 121 14.93 -6.04 -7.40
CA ARG A 121 15.77 -7.21 -7.53
C ARG A 121 17.00 -6.88 -6.71
N VAL A 122 16.89 -7.05 -5.40
CA VAL A 122 18.10 -7.18 -4.58
C VAL A 122 18.37 -8.68 -4.47
N PRO A 123 19.44 -9.18 -5.10
CA PRO A 123 19.95 -10.50 -4.78
C PRO A 123 20.58 -10.43 -3.38
N GLY A 124 20.07 -11.20 -2.44
CA GLY A 124 20.89 -11.77 -1.36
C GLY A 124 20.93 -11.07 0.01
N ALA A 125 20.55 -9.81 0.16
CA ALA A 125 20.61 -9.16 1.48
C ALA A 125 19.23 -9.16 2.17
N ARG A 126 18.91 -10.24 2.89
CA ARG A 126 17.87 -10.17 3.94
C ARG A 126 18.33 -9.11 4.96
N SER A 127 17.46 -8.17 5.30
CA SER A 127 17.78 -7.09 6.24
C SER A 127 18.41 -7.64 7.52
N LEU A 128 19.60 -7.14 7.86
CA LEU A 128 20.35 -7.49 9.08
C LEU A 128 19.66 -7.05 10.39
N ARG A 129 18.44 -6.50 10.32
CA ARG A 129 17.65 -6.14 11.50
C ARG A 129 16.54 -7.17 11.73
N PRO A 130 16.42 -7.71 12.96
CA PRO A 130 15.32 -8.60 13.30
C PRO A 130 13.98 -7.85 13.22
N PRO A 131 12.92 -8.46 12.67
CA PRO A 131 11.58 -7.93 12.80
C PRO A 131 11.15 -7.95 14.27
N LEU A 132 10.46 -6.89 14.71
CA LEU A 132 10.01 -6.70 16.10
C LEU A 132 9.11 -7.84 16.61
N SER A 133 8.45 -8.58 15.73
CA SER A 133 7.41 -9.55 16.11
C SER A 133 7.90 -10.98 16.38
N SER A 134 9.13 -11.39 16.01
CA SER A 134 9.64 -12.73 16.40
C SER A 134 11.17 -12.91 16.27
N PRO A 135 11.96 -12.47 17.27
CA PRO A 135 13.42 -12.62 17.24
C PRO A 135 13.88 -14.09 17.17
N LYS A 136 13.10 -15.03 17.74
CA LYS A 136 13.40 -16.48 17.72
C LYS A 136 13.35 -17.10 16.31
N VAL A 137 12.37 -16.70 15.50
CA VAL A 137 12.21 -17.21 14.12
C VAL A 137 13.32 -16.64 13.24
N TRP A 138 13.63 -15.36 13.39
CA TRP A 138 14.73 -14.72 12.68
C TRP A 138 16.08 -15.39 12.99
N TRP A 139 16.37 -15.70 14.26
CA TRP A 139 17.61 -16.39 14.63
C TRP A 139 17.71 -17.77 13.98
N ARG A 140 16.65 -18.59 14.07
CA ARG A 140 16.62 -19.92 13.42
C ARG A 140 16.89 -19.85 11.91
N GLU A 141 16.32 -18.85 11.23
CA GLU A 141 16.57 -18.64 9.81
C GLU A 141 18.01 -18.23 9.49
N GLN A 142 18.63 -17.36 10.31
CA GLN A 142 20.04 -17.00 10.12
C GLN A 142 20.97 -18.20 10.37
N LEU A 143 20.66 -19.03 11.36
CA LEU A 143 21.45 -20.22 11.70
C LEU A 143 21.39 -21.25 10.57
N LEU A 144 20.21 -21.47 9.98
CA LEU A 144 20.04 -22.31 8.79
C LEU A 144 20.79 -21.75 7.57
N TYR A 145 20.78 -20.42 7.40
CA TYR A 145 21.48 -19.77 6.29
C TYR A 145 23.00 -19.92 6.43
N VAL A 146 23.55 -19.68 7.63
CA VAL A 146 24.98 -19.89 7.92
C VAL A 146 25.37 -21.36 7.74
N LEU A 147 24.56 -22.31 8.23
CA LEU A 147 24.81 -23.74 8.07
C LEU A 147 24.84 -24.14 6.58
N MET A 148 23.90 -23.64 5.77
CA MET A 148 23.87 -23.87 4.33
C MET A 148 25.15 -23.37 3.64
N TRP A 149 25.62 -22.17 3.99
CA TRP A 149 26.87 -21.64 3.44
C TRP A 149 28.10 -22.42 3.90
N ALA A 150 28.12 -22.89 5.15
CA ALA A 150 29.20 -23.73 5.66
C ALA A 150 29.29 -25.06 4.91
N VAL A 151 28.15 -25.70 4.61
CA VAL A 151 28.08 -26.93 3.80
C VAL A 151 28.58 -26.69 2.38
N LEU A 152 28.19 -25.57 1.75
CA LEU A 152 28.66 -25.20 0.41
C LEU A 152 30.17 -24.90 0.40
N ALA A 153 30.66 -24.17 1.39
CA ALA A 153 32.08 -23.87 1.53
C ALA A 153 32.89 -25.17 1.73
N TYR A 154 32.41 -26.10 2.57
CA TYR A 154 33.02 -27.40 2.75
C TYR A 154 33.06 -28.21 1.45
N GLY A 155 31.95 -28.24 0.70
CA GLY A 155 31.89 -28.88 -0.62
C GLY A 155 32.89 -28.27 -1.61
N ALA A 156 33.03 -26.94 -1.64
CA ALA A 156 33.99 -26.26 -2.50
C ALA A 156 35.45 -26.56 -2.12
N VAL A 157 35.77 -26.56 -0.83
CA VAL A 157 37.11 -26.93 -0.32
C VAL A 157 37.43 -28.39 -0.67
N PHE A 158 36.46 -29.30 -0.50
CA PHE A 158 36.64 -30.71 -0.86
C PHE A 158 36.93 -30.89 -2.35
N VAL A 159 36.18 -30.22 -3.24
CA VAL A 159 36.43 -30.25 -4.68
C VAL A 159 37.80 -29.65 -5.03
N ALA A 160 38.19 -28.55 -4.39
CA ALA A 160 39.51 -27.94 -4.60
C ALA A 160 40.65 -28.89 -4.19
N LEU A 161 40.51 -29.60 -3.06
CA LEU A 161 41.48 -30.60 -2.62
C LEU A 161 41.57 -31.78 -3.60
N VAL A 162 40.44 -32.25 -4.12
CA VAL A 162 40.43 -33.29 -5.17
C VAL A 162 41.15 -32.81 -6.44
N LEU A 163 40.89 -31.58 -6.89
CA LEU A 163 41.53 -31.01 -8.07
C LEU A 163 43.04 -30.81 -7.88
N LEU A 164 43.47 -30.31 -6.71
CA LEU A 164 44.90 -30.16 -6.40
C LEU A 164 45.62 -31.51 -6.41
N ASN A 165 45.01 -32.53 -5.81
CA ASN A 165 45.55 -33.89 -5.81
C ASN A 165 45.60 -34.48 -7.23
N LEU A 166 44.66 -34.14 -8.12
CA LEU A 166 44.69 -34.52 -9.53
C LEU A 166 45.80 -33.81 -10.33
N THR A 167 46.15 -32.58 -9.97
CA THR A 167 47.17 -31.78 -10.70
C THR A 167 48.61 -32.10 -10.30
N GLU A 168 48.86 -32.57 -9.08
CA GLU A 168 50.21 -32.92 -8.61
C GLU A 168 50.68 -34.31 -9.07
N THR A 169 49.77 -35.21 -9.46
CA THR A 169 50.15 -36.55 -9.95
C THR A 169 50.03 -36.67 -11.47
N ARG A 170 51.18 -36.56 -12.17
CA ARG A 170 51.39 -37.07 -13.54
C ARG A 170 51.32 -38.61 -13.66
N ALA A 171 50.89 -39.33 -12.61
CA ALA A 171 50.87 -40.78 -12.56
C ALA A 171 49.45 -41.29 -12.21
N ASP A 172 48.85 -42.05 -13.14
CA ASP A 172 47.79 -43.05 -12.94
C ASP A 172 46.68 -42.75 -11.90
N VAL A 173 45.97 -41.64 -12.09
CA VAL A 173 44.75 -41.31 -11.32
C VAL A 173 43.68 -42.41 -11.42
N THR A 174 43.65 -43.20 -12.50
CA THR A 174 42.65 -44.25 -12.72
C THR A 174 42.86 -45.50 -11.87
N ARG A 175 44.04 -45.72 -11.27
CA ARG A 175 44.29 -46.88 -10.37
C ARG A 175 43.96 -46.64 -8.91
N GLY A 176 43.91 -45.38 -8.45
CA GLY A 176 43.63 -45.02 -7.06
C GLY A 176 42.17 -44.66 -6.77
N MET A 177 41.39 -44.36 -7.81
CA MET A 177 39.96 -44.05 -7.69
C MET A 177 39.15 -45.35 -7.56
N GLY A 178 39.36 -46.05 -6.45
CA GLY A 178 38.49 -47.15 -6.06
C GLY A 178 37.03 -46.71 -5.96
N PRO A 179 36.09 -47.64 -5.78
CA PRO A 179 34.65 -47.37 -5.74
C PRO A 179 34.25 -46.24 -4.77
N LEU A 180 35.05 -46.00 -3.72
CA LEU A 180 34.89 -44.90 -2.78
C LEU A 180 35.09 -43.50 -3.39
N GLY A 181 36.02 -43.33 -4.33
CA GLY A 181 36.26 -42.04 -5.00
C GLY A 181 35.13 -41.66 -5.95
N ILE A 182 34.59 -42.64 -6.69
CA ILE A 182 33.41 -42.47 -7.54
C ILE A 182 32.18 -42.15 -6.67
N ALA A 183 32.01 -42.87 -5.56
CA ALA A 183 30.92 -42.62 -4.62
C ALA A 183 30.96 -41.20 -4.04
N ALA A 184 32.15 -40.70 -3.67
CA ALA A 184 32.32 -39.34 -3.15
C ALA A 184 31.96 -38.26 -4.20
N LEU A 185 32.35 -38.47 -5.46
CA LEU A 185 32.05 -37.55 -6.56
C LEU A 185 30.56 -37.51 -6.90
N VAL A 186 29.90 -38.67 -6.89
CA VAL A 186 28.44 -38.79 -7.06
C VAL A 186 27.72 -38.11 -5.89
N LEU A 187 28.20 -38.28 -4.65
CA LEU A 187 27.60 -37.63 -3.48
C LEU A 187 27.72 -36.10 -3.56
N ALA A 188 28.87 -35.60 -4.00
CA ALA A 188 29.11 -34.17 -4.21
C ALA A 188 28.20 -33.59 -5.31
N ALA A 189 28.06 -34.29 -6.44
CA ALA A 189 27.16 -33.89 -7.51
C ALA A 189 25.68 -33.88 -7.06
N LEU A 190 25.26 -34.89 -6.29
CA LEU A 190 23.91 -34.97 -5.71
C LEU A 190 23.64 -33.87 -4.68
N THR A 191 24.62 -33.49 -3.86
CA THR A 191 24.46 -32.38 -2.91
C THR A 191 24.34 -31.04 -3.62
N VAL A 192 25.12 -30.79 -4.67
CA VAL A 192 25.00 -29.57 -5.48
C VAL A 192 23.65 -29.54 -6.21
N ALA A 193 23.24 -30.64 -6.84
CA ALA A 193 21.95 -30.73 -7.53
C ALA A 193 20.76 -30.56 -6.56
N GLY A 194 20.82 -31.23 -5.40
CA GLY A 194 19.83 -31.11 -4.33
C GLY A 194 19.73 -29.68 -3.79
N ALA A 195 20.86 -29.01 -3.57
CA ALA A 195 20.89 -27.61 -3.15
C ALA A 195 20.25 -26.68 -4.20
N VAL A 196 20.54 -26.89 -5.49
CA VAL A 196 19.93 -26.10 -6.57
C VAL A 196 18.42 -26.29 -6.64
N VAL A 197 17.93 -27.53 -6.50
CA VAL A 197 16.49 -27.83 -6.52
C VAL A 197 15.78 -27.26 -5.28
N VAL A 198 16.34 -27.45 -4.09
CA VAL A 198 15.76 -26.92 -2.83
C VAL A 198 15.76 -25.39 -2.84
N VAL A 199 16.84 -24.75 -3.30
CA VAL A 199 16.89 -23.28 -3.43
C VAL A 199 15.93 -22.80 -4.53
N GLY A 200 15.79 -23.52 -5.64
CA GLY A 200 14.90 -23.18 -6.75
C GLY A 200 13.42 -23.29 -6.39
N VAL A 201 13.02 -24.42 -5.78
CA VAL A 201 11.66 -24.68 -5.32
C VAL A 201 11.32 -23.80 -4.12
N GLY A 202 12.24 -23.65 -3.17
CA GLY A 202 12.11 -22.74 -2.03
C GLY A 202 11.93 -21.29 -2.46
N ARG A 203 12.69 -20.81 -3.46
CA ARG A 203 12.50 -19.48 -4.05
C ARG A 203 11.17 -19.32 -4.77
N ARG A 204 10.69 -20.33 -5.51
CA ARG A 204 9.39 -20.26 -6.20
C ARG A 204 8.21 -20.26 -5.22
N ARG A 205 8.24 -21.15 -4.22
CA ARG A 205 7.16 -21.26 -3.21
C ARG A 205 7.15 -20.06 -2.27
N SER A 206 8.32 -19.59 -1.85
CA SER A 206 8.45 -18.35 -1.07
C SER A 206 8.02 -17.12 -1.87
N ARG A 207 8.35 -16.99 -3.16
CA ARG A 207 7.86 -15.87 -4.00
C ARG A 207 6.34 -15.84 -4.13
N ASN A 208 5.70 -17.00 -4.28
CA ASN A 208 4.24 -17.04 -4.43
C ASN A 208 3.52 -16.78 -3.09
N GLN A 209 4.04 -17.28 -1.97
CA GLN A 209 3.49 -17.02 -0.64
C GLN A 209 3.78 -15.60 -0.13
N THR A 210 4.97 -15.04 -0.41
CA THR A 210 5.32 -13.68 0.01
C THR A 210 4.69 -12.58 -0.84
N ALA A 211 4.23 -12.87 -2.06
CA ALA A 211 3.48 -11.90 -2.86
C ALA A 211 2.02 -11.76 -2.37
N GLN A 212 1.42 -12.82 -1.81
CA GLN A 212 -0.02 -12.90 -1.51
C GLN A 212 -0.46 -12.37 -0.13
N GLY A 213 0.44 -11.85 0.70
CA GLY A 213 0.09 -11.22 1.98
C GLY A 213 0.79 -9.90 2.25
N ARG A 214 1.60 -9.40 1.30
CA ARG A 214 2.40 -8.18 1.47
C ARG A 214 1.75 -6.93 0.92
N VAL A 215 0.64 -7.06 0.21
CA VAL A 215 -0.05 -5.93 -0.41
C VAL A 215 -1.53 -6.02 -0.05
N LEU A 216 -2.06 -4.95 0.50
CA LEU A 216 -3.48 -4.77 0.74
C LEU A 216 -3.95 -3.57 -0.08
N ARG A 217 -5.00 -3.73 -0.89
CA ARG A 217 -5.47 -2.70 -1.82
C ARG A 217 -6.85 -2.19 -1.41
N ARG A 218 -7.08 -0.89 -1.62
CA ARG A 218 -8.42 -0.32 -1.55
C ARG A 218 -9.23 -0.75 -2.77
N GLU A 219 -10.45 -1.20 -2.56
CA GLU A 219 -11.33 -1.63 -3.65
C GLU A 219 -11.61 -0.48 -4.63
N GLY A 220 -11.60 -0.79 -5.93
CA GLY A 220 -11.85 0.19 -6.99
C GLY A 220 -10.79 1.29 -7.14
N GLN A 221 -9.77 1.33 -6.27
CA GLN A 221 -8.76 2.39 -6.26
C GLN A 221 -7.33 1.82 -6.21
N PRO A 222 -6.75 1.46 -7.36
CA PRO A 222 -5.44 0.79 -7.42
C PRO A 222 -4.29 1.66 -6.89
N HIS A 223 -4.53 2.95 -6.67
CA HIS A 223 -3.52 3.92 -6.24
C HIS A 223 -3.43 4.09 -4.73
N CYS A 224 -4.27 3.43 -3.93
CA CYS A 224 -4.17 3.41 -2.48
C CYS A 224 -3.95 1.97 -2.02
N ARG A 225 -2.74 1.65 -1.57
CA ARG A 225 -2.40 0.32 -1.08
C ARG A 225 -1.40 0.38 0.07
N LEU A 226 -1.55 -0.56 1.00
CA LEU A 226 -0.57 -0.83 2.03
C LEU A 226 0.37 -1.94 1.55
N VAL A 227 1.66 -1.75 1.74
CA VAL A 227 2.71 -2.69 1.31
C VAL A 227 3.67 -2.93 2.44
N VAL A 228 3.97 -4.19 2.76
CA VAL A 228 5.05 -4.52 3.70
C VAL A 228 6.33 -4.87 2.95
N VAL A 229 7.36 -4.06 3.14
CA VAL A 229 8.68 -4.22 2.50
C VAL A 229 9.74 -4.29 3.60
N HIS A 230 10.40 -5.44 3.72
CA HIS A 230 11.43 -5.69 4.76
C HIS A 230 10.95 -5.38 6.19
N GLY A 231 9.72 -5.76 6.52
CA GLY A 231 9.13 -5.53 7.84
C GLY A 231 8.65 -4.10 8.09
N ARG A 232 8.71 -3.22 7.08
CA ARG A 232 8.20 -1.85 7.16
C ARG A 232 6.85 -1.74 6.47
N LEU A 233 5.87 -1.16 7.14
CA LEU A 233 4.57 -0.87 6.55
C LEU A 233 4.67 0.42 5.74
N LEU A 234 4.36 0.33 4.45
CA LEU A 234 4.37 1.47 3.53
C LEU A 234 2.95 1.74 3.04
N LEU A 235 2.51 2.98 3.13
CA LEU A 235 1.32 3.46 2.46
C LEU A 235 1.71 4.08 1.12
N GLU A 236 1.31 3.42 0.05
CA GLU A 236 1.48 3.89 -1.31
C GLU A 236 0.20 4.57 -1.78
N THR A 237 0.35 5.84 -2.16
CA THR A 237 -0.71 6.69 -2.70
C THR A 237 -0.31 7.16 -4.09
N ALA A 238 -1.24 7.67 -4.90
CA ALA A 238 -0.91 8.33 -6.17
C ALA A 238 0.12 9.48 -6.02
N ARG A 239 0.20 10.09 -4.83
CA ARG A 239 1.03 11.27 -4.59
C ARG A 239 2.40 10.92 -4.00
N ARG A 240 2.47 9.88 -3.19
CA ARG A 240 3.63 9.57 -2.35
C ARG A 240 3.57 8.16 -1.78
N THR A 241 4.74 7.61 -1.52
CA THR A 241 4.94 6.48 -0.60
C THR A 241 5.35 7.01 0.76
N ARG A 242 4.80 6.46 1.83
CA ARG A 242 5.11 6.83 3.21
C ARG A 242 5.34 5.58 4.04
N GLU A 243 6.38 5.60 4.85
CA GLU A 243 6.53 4.62 5.93
C GLU A 243 5.57 4.96 7.06
N LEU A 244 4.83 3.95 7.52
CA LEU A 244 3.92 4.02 8.65
C LEU A 244 4.52 3.21 9.79
N ASP A 245 4.58 3.80 10.97
CA ASP A 245 4.87 3.09 12.20
C ASP A 245 3.54 2.67 12.83
N ALA A 246 3.13 1.44 12.56
CA ALA A 246 1.86 0.90 13.02
C ALA A 246 1.97 -0.59 13.32
N SER A 247 1.45 -0.98 14.47
CA SER A 247 1.32 -2.36 14.92
C SER A 247 -0.09 -2.91 14.76
N GLU A 248 -1.07 -2.05 14.43
CA GLU A 248 -2.48 -2.42 14.38
C GLU A 248 -3.22 -1.77 13.20
N LEU A 249 -4.26 -2.48 12.77
CA LEU A 249 -5.23 -2.09 11.76
C LEU A 249 -6.62 -2.14 12.40
N MET A 250 -7.43 -1.14 12.13
CA MET A 250 -8.86 -1.17 12.46
C MET A 250 -9.67 -1.04 11.18
N LEU A 251 -10.30 -2.14 10.78
CA LEU A 251 -11.30 -2.14 9.72
C LEU A 251 -12.63 -1.70 10.35
N TYR A 252 -13.26 -0.68 9.80
CA TYR A 252 -14.54 -0.22 10.30
C TYR A 252 -15.59 -0.15 9.21
N SER A 253 -16.84 -0.37 9.62
CA SER A 253 -18.04 0.00 8.89
C SER A 253 -18.84 0.97 9.76
N ALA A 254 -19.50 1.95 9.16
CA ALA A 254 -20.43 2.80 9.88
C ALA A 254 -21.79 2.86 9.18
N GLU A 255 -22.81 3.27 9.94
CA GLU A 255 -24.14 3.58 9.42
C GLU A 255 -24.03 4.49 8.19
N SER A 256 -24.87 4.29 7.17
CA SER A 256 -24.83 4.90 5.82
C SER A 256 -23.88 4.26 4.78
N GLY A 257 -23.27 3.12 5.10
CA GLY A 257 -22.40 2.39 4.17
C GLY A 257 -20.99 2.98 4.07
N VAL A 258 -20.60 3.79 5.07
CA VAL A 258 -19.23 4.22 5.28
C VAL A 258 -18.40 2.99 5.62
N ALA A 259 -17.25 2.83 4.98
CA ALA A 259 -16.25 1.87 5.40
C ALA A 259 -14.87 2.48 5.24
N GLY A 260 -13.90 1.94 5.95
CA GLY A 260 -12.53 2.38 5.85
C GLY A 260 -11.59 1.59 6.72
N LEU A 261 -10.32 1.95 6.62
CA LEU A 261 -9.24 1.36 7.38
C LEU A 261 -8.53 2.47 8.16
N LEU A 262 -8.33 2.24 9.45
CA LEU A 262 -7.42 3.04 10.27
C LEU A 262 -6.14 2.25 10.52
N VAL A 263 -5.01 2.95 10.48
CA VAL A 263 -3.69 2.35 10.63
C VAL A 263 -2.98 2.99 11.82
N GLY A 264 -2.54 2.14 12.76
CA GLY A 264 -1.74 2.49 13.94
C GLY A 264 -2.49 3.36 14.94
N GLY A 265 -3.55 2.87 15.59
CA GLY A 265 -4.20 3.58 16.70
C GLY A 265 -4.67 4.97 16.34
N GLU A 266 -5.37 5.09 15.22
CA GLU A 266 -5.95 6.35 14.71
C GLU A 266 -4.92 7.32 14.08
N LEU A 267 -3.67 6.92 13.84
CA LEU A 267 -2.70 7.82 13.19
C LEU A 267 -3.07 8.17 11.73
N PHE A 268 -3.60 7.20 10.98
CA PHE A 268 -3.90 7.38 9.55
C PHE A 268 -5.26 6.81 9.16
N HIS A 269 -6.12 7.69 8.63
CA HIS A 269 -7.44 7.34 8.13
C HIS A 269 -7.44 7.10 6.62
N LEU A 270 -7.89 5.93 6.20
CA LEU A 270 -7.98 5.49 4.81
C LEU A 270 -9.44 5.15 4.47
N PRO A 271 -10.29 6.14 4.17
CA PRO A 271 -11.69 5.92 3.85
C PRO A 271 -11.86 5.08 2.56
N GLY A 272 -13.00 4.43 2.43
CA GLY A 272 -13.36 3.58 1.29
C GLY A 272 -13.36 2.09 1.62
N ARG A 273 -13.83 1.27 0.69
CA ARG A 273 -13.98 -0.17 0.94
C ARG A 273 -12.65 -0.92 0.87
N TRP A 274 -12.49 -1.85 1.81
CA TRP A 274 -11.37 -2.77 1.90
C TRP A 274 -11.94 -4.17 2.09
N ASP A 275 -11.47 -5.13 1.30
CA ASP A 275 -11.94 -6.51 1.40
C ASP A 275 -11.51 -7.10 2.75
N ALA A 276 -12.48 -7.47 3.59
CA ALA A 276 -12.22 -7.88 4.97
C ALA A 276 -11.31 -9.12 5.05
N VAL A 277 -11.45 -10.05 4.11
CA VAL A 277 -10.64 -11.28 4.05
C VAL A 277 -9.19 -10.95 3.66
N GLU A 278 -8.99 -10.02 2.74
CA GLU A 278 -7.66 -9.51 2.40
C GLU A 278 -7.04 -8.73 3.56
N VAL A 279 -7.81 -7.91 4.29
CA VAL A 279 -7.31 -7.18 5.47
C VAL A 279 -6.84 -8.17 6.53
N GLU A 280 -7.65 -9.19 6.85
CA GLU A 280 -7.30 -10.22 7.83
C GLU A 280 -6.05 -10.99 7.43
N ARG A 281 -5.97 -11.41 6.17
CA ARG A 281 -4.78 -12.10 5.62
C ARG A 281 -3.54 -11.21 5.69
N PHE A 282 -3.68 -9.93 5.35
CA PHE A 282 -2.58 -8.96 5.40
C PHE A 282 -2.13 -8.69 6.84
N ALA A 283 -3.06 -8.51 7.78
CA ALA A 283 -2.74 -8.27 9.18
C ALA A 283 -2.00 -9.48 9.78
N THR A 284 -2.59 -10.67 9.64
CA THR A 284 -2.02 -11.93 10.14
C THR A 284 -0.66 -12.22 9.51
N GLY A 285 -0.54 -12.05 8.19
CA GLY A 285 0.70 -12.33 7.46
C GLY A 285 1.87 -11.40 7.80
N ASN A 286 1.60 -10.24 8.40
CA ASN A 286 2.62 -9.27 8.79
C ASN A 286 2.70 -9.02 10.30
N GLY A 287 1.96 -9.79 11.11
CA GLY A 287 1.96 -9.66 12.57
C GLY A 287 1.36 -8.34 13.07
N LEU A 288 0.38 -7.79 12.35
CA LEU A 288 -0.38 -6.62 12.77
C LEU A 288 -1.63 -7.08 13.53
N GLY A 289 -1.96 -6.40 14.63
CA GLY A 289 -3.26 -6.56 15.27
C GLY A 289 -4.37 -6.11 14.31
N LEU A 290 -5.49 -6.83 14.26
CA LEU A 290 -6.66 -6.43 13.51
C LEU A 290 -7.86 -6.30 14.44
N THR A 291 -8.50 -5.15 14.42
CA THR A 291 -9.80 -4.93 15.05
C THR A 291 -10.83 -4.66 13.96
N VAL A 292 -11.99 -5.30 14.05
CA VAL A 292 -13.14 -5.02 13.16
C VAL A 292 -14.24 -4.39 14.00
N ARG A 293 -14.73 -3.20 13.61
CA ARG A 293 -15.81 -2.50 14.33
C ARG A 293 -16.93 -2.06 13.41
N ALA A 294 -18.16 -2.27 13.84
CA ALA A 294 -19.30 -1.49 13.38
C ALA A 294 -19.41 -0.25 14.26
N LEU A 295 -19.52 0.93 13.65
CA LEU A 295 -19.55 2.22 14.32
C LEU A 295 -20.89 2.91 14.04
N THR A 296 -21.43 3.56 15.06
CA THR A 296 -22.45 4.59 14.86
C THR A 296 -21.84 5.79 14.13
N ARG A 297 -22.70 6.67 13.58
CA ARG A 297 -22.25 7.91 12.96
C ARG A 297 -21.39 8.76 13.92
N ASP A 298 -21.82 8.88 15.18
CA ASP A 298 -21.14 9.71 16.17
C ASP A 298 -19.78 9.12 16.56
N GLU A 299 -19.69 7.80 16.75
CA GLU A 299 -18.42 7.12 16.99
C GLU A 299 -17.45 7.30 15.83
N TYR A 300 -17.94 7.19 14.59
CA TYR A 300 -17.13 7.44 13.40
C TYR A 300 -16.61 8.88 13.36
N LEU A 301 -17.45 9.86 13.68
CA LEU A 301 -17.06 11.26 13.71
C LEU A 301 -16.05 11.56 14.82
N ASP A 302 -16.21 10.96 16.00
CA ASP A 302 -15.25 11.08 17.10
C ASP A 302 -13.90 10.47 16.72
N LEU A 303 -13.91 9.22 16.25
CA LEU A 303 -12.74 8.46 15.81
C LEU A 303 -11.92 9.23 14.76
N THR A 304 -12.60 9.79 13.76
CA THR A 304 -11.94 10.54 12.69
C THR A 304 -11.49 11.94 13.11
N THR A 305 -11.99 12.48 14.21
CA THR A 305 -11.46 13.74 14.80
C THR A 305 -10.06 13.53 15.36
N ARG A 306 -9.80 12.33 15.89
CA ARG A 306 -8.52 11.95 16.49
C ARG A 306 -7.46 11.57 15.45
N ALA A 307 -7.85 11.46 14.17
CA ALA A 307 -6.95 11.14 13.08
C ALA A 307 -5.89 12.22 12.84
N LYS A 308 -4.61 11.84 12.85
CA LYS A 308 -3.50 12.79 12.58
C LYS A 308 -3.36 13.13 11.10
N ASP A 309 -3.74 12.20 10.23
CA ASP A 309 -3.78 12.42 8.80
C ASP A 309 -4.84 11.52 8.17
N ALA A 310 -5.30 11.90 6.99
CA ALA A 310 -6.07 11.02 6.13
C ALA A 310 -5.37 10.90 4.78
N VAL A 311 -5.46 9.72 4.18
CA VAL A 311 -5.28 9.59 2.74
C VAL A 311 -6.65 9.36 2.21
N PRO A 312 -7.31 10.48 1.92
CA PRO A 312 -8.59 10.35 1.38
C PRO A 312 -8.32 9.77 -0.07
#